data_AF-A0A2N3FCA7-F1
#
_entry.id   AF-A0A2N3FCA7-F1
#
_cell.length_a   1.000
_cell.length_b   1.000
_cell.length_c   1.000
_cell.angle_alpha   90.00
_cell.angle_beta   90.00
_cell.angle_gamma   90.00
#
_symmetry.space_group_name_H-M   'P 1'
#
loop_
_entity.id
_entity.type
_entity.pdbx_description
1 polymer ?
#
loop_
_entity_poly.entity_id
_entity_poly.type
_entity_poly.pdbx_seq_one_letter_code
_entity_poly.pdbx_strand_id
1 'polypeptide(L)'
;MASAENRLSILVLTFAPVSSGPRPLKQIRALQERYDITTAGVGPAPAGIDDHVELLPGEGTYFVRKWLFTAALVLRLHRLAFWASSRNQDAWRKLRDREWDIILNHDVATMTLALR
;
A
#
# COMPACT_ATOMS: atom_id res chain seq x y z
N MET A 1 -10.42 34.98 -8.19
CA MET A 1 -10.79 33.65 -7.66
C MET A 1 -9.83 32.66 -8.30
N ALA A 2 -8.74 32.32 -7.61
CA ALA A 2 -7.72 31.42 -8.13
C ALA A 2 -8.36 30.04 -8.35
N SER A 3 -8.25 29.54 -9.57
CA SER A 3 -8.62 28.16 -9.91
C SER A 3 -7.97 27.22 -8.91
N ALA A 4 -8.72 26.26 -8.37
CA ALA A 4 -8.15 25.14 -7.63
C ALA A 4 -7.12 24.47 -8.54
N GLU A 5 -5.83 24.78 -8.33
CA GLU A 5 -4.75 24.12 -9.04
C GLU A 5 -4.92 22.63 -8.77
N ASN A 6 -5.00 21.84 -9.83
CA ASN A 6 -5.16 20.39 -9.78
C ASN A 6 -3.98 19.80 -9.00
N ARG A 7 -4.13 19.65 -7.68
CA ARG A 7 -3.09 19.10 -6.81
C ARG A 7 -2.92 17.65 -7.21
N LEU A 8 -1.67 17.25 -7.48
CA LEU A 8 -1.40 15.85 -7.82
C LEU A 8 -1.77 14.97 -6.62
N SER A 9 -2.40 13.86 -6.95
CA SER A 9 -2.81 12.81 -6.02
C SER A 9 -1.63 11.86 -5.77
N ILE A 10 -1.26 11.69 -4.51
CA ILE A 10 -0.16 10.82 -4.09
C ILE A 10 -0.68 9.72 -3.17
N LEU A 11 -0.49 8.47 -3.58
CA LEU A 11 -0.72 7.31 -2.74
C LEU A 11 0.56 6.90 -2.01
N VAL A 12 0.56 6.94 -0.68
CA VAL A 12 1.62 6.37 0.15
C VAL A 12 1.22 4.97 0.59
N LEU A 13 1.87 3.95 0.04
CA LEU A 13 1.48 2.54 0.20
C LEU A 13 2.54 1.74 0.96
N THR A 14 2.13 1.20 2.10
CA THR A 14 2.95 0.29 2.92
C THR A 14 2.11 -0.86 3.44
N PHE A 15 2.78 -1.98 3.67
CA PHE A 15 2.19 -3.12 4.33
C PHE A 15 2.46 -3.19 5.83
N ALA A 16 3.20 -2.24 6.38
CA ALA A 16 3.35 -2.04 7.82
C ALA A 16 2.35 -0.99 8.33
N PRO A 17 2.25 -0.78 9.66
CA PRO A 17 1.51 0.34 10.20
C PRO A 17 2.17 1.67 9.82
N VAL A 18 1.41 2.53 9.13
CA VAL A 18 1.91 3.85 8.68
C VAL A 18 2.26 4.73 9.89
N SER A 19 1.46 4.63 10.95
CA SER A 19 1.58 5.42 12.18
C SER A 19 2.84 5.14 12.99
N SER A 20 3.48 3.98 12.83
CA SER A 20 4.71 3.62 13.57
C SER A 20 5.99 3.79 12.74
N GLY A 21 5.88 4.02 11.43
CA GLY A 21 7.02 4.13 10.53
C GLY A 21 7.59 5.55 10.43
N PRO A 22 8.88 5.79 10.76
CA PRO A 22 9.47 7.13 10.64
C PRO A 22 9.69 7.57 9.20
N ARG A 23 9.82 6.65 8.24
CA ARG A 23 10.05 6.98 6.81
C ARG A 23 8.78 7.49 6.12
N PRO A 24 7.63 6.79 6.17
CA PRO A 24 6.39 7.28 5.57
C PRO A 24 5.95 8.61 6.18
N LEU A 25 6.01 8.75 7.51
CA LEU A 25 5.56 9.97 8.19
C LEU A 25 6.37 11.22 7.78
N LYS A 26 7.68 11.09 7.59
CA LYS A 26 8.52 12.22 7.13
C LYS A 26 8.14 12.66 5.72
N GLN A 27 7.87 11.72 4.82
CA GLN A 27 7.47 12.04 3.45
C GLN A 27 6.07 12.63 3.39
N ILE A 28 5.12 12.04 4.12
CA ILE A 28 3.76 12.56 4.25
C ILE A 28 3.80 14.03 4.70
N ARG A 29 4.54 14.33 5.78
CA ARG A 29 4.66 15.70 6.29
C ARG A 29 5.27 16.68 5.27
N ALA A 30 6.24 16.23 4.48
CA ALA A 30 6.88 17.08 3.48
C ALA A 30 6.01 17.31 2.23
N LEU A 31 5.10 16.39 1.92
CA LEU A 31 4.32 16.40 0.69
C LEU A 31 2.89 16.96 0.89
N GLN A 32 2.32 16.84 2.10
CA GLN A 32 0.92 17.19 2.39
C GLN A 32 0.59 18.67 2.17
N GLU A 33 1.60 19.54 2.24
CA GLU A 33 1.44 20.98 1.99
C GLU A 33 1.14 21.27 0.51
N ARG A 34 1.62 20.42 -0.41
CA ARG A 34 1.55 20.67 -1.86
C ARG A 34 0.65 19.70 -2.60
N TYR A 35 0.49 18.48 -2.11
CA TYR A 35 -0.21 17.40 -2.78
C TYR A 35 -1.36 16.85 -1.96
N ASP A 36 -2.32 16.22 -2.63
CA ASP A 36 -3.39 15.48 -1.97
C ASP A 36 -2.88 14.08 -1.65
N ILE A 37 -2.73 13.78 -0.35
CA ILE A 37 -2.14 12.53 0.11
C ILE A 37 -3.23 11.57 0.58
N THR A 38 -3.22 10.39 -0.02
CA THR A 38 -3.92 9.23 0.51
C THR A 38 -2.88 8.25 1.06
N THR A 39 -3.15 7.69 2.23
CA THR A 39 -2.30 6.64 2.81
C THR A 39 -2.99 5.30 2.75
N ALA A 40 -2.24 4.23 2.48
CA ALA A 40 -2.75 2.86 2.52
C ALA A 40 -1.80 1.98 3.32
N GLY A 41 -2.30 1.40 4.41
CA GLY A 41 -1.50 0.56 5.29
C GLY A 41 -2.30 -0.12 6.39
N VAL A 42 -1.62 -0.84 7.28
CA VAL A 42 -2.30 -1.61 8.35
C VAL A 42 -2.58 -0.72 9.55
N GLY A 43 -3.79 -0.86 10.10
CA GLY A 43 -4.19 -0.14 11.30
C GLY A 43 -4.66 1.28 11.00
N PRO A 44 -4.71 2.16 12.00
CA PRO A 44 -5.39 3.44 11.88
C PRO A 44 -4.63 4.44 11.01
N ALA A 45 -5.38 5.42 10.51
CA ALA A 45 -4.85 6.58 9.80
C ALA A 45 -3.75 7.28 10.63
N PRO A 46 -2.64 7.71 9.99
CA PRO A 46 -1.66 8.55 10.65
C PRO A 46 -2.24 9.92 10.97
N ALA A 47 -1.73 10.56 12.03
CA ALA A 47 -2.21 11.88 12.44
C ALA A 47 -2.00 12.93 11.34
N GLY A 48 -3.05 13.70 11.04
CA GLY A 48 -3.04 14.75 10.02
C GLY A 48 -3.36 14.27 8.61
N ILE A 49 -3.82 13.02 8.44
CA ILE A 49 -4.29 12.50 7.16
C ILE A 49 -5.75 12.11 7.23
N ASP A 50 -6.53 12.73 6.35
CA ASP A 50 -7.99 12.53 6.30
C ASP A 50 -8.38 11.35 5.39
N ASP A 51 -7.60 11.06 4.34
CA ASP A 51 -7.84 9.91 3.45
C ASP A 51 -6.86 8.75 3.75
N HIS A 52 -7.40 7.71 4.39
CA HIS A 52 -6.67 6.50 4.74
C HIS A 52 -7.43 5.24 4.32
N VAL A 53 -6.76 4.38 3.56
CA VAL A 53 -7.23 3.05 3.18
C VAL A 53 -6.62 2.01 4.10
N GLU A 54 -7.37 1.58 5.10
CA GLU A 54 -6.93 0.51 5.99
C GLU A 54 -6.85 -0.81 5.24
N LEU A 55 -5.69 -1.44 5.27
CA LEU A 55 -5.39 -2.72 4.63
C LEU A 55 -5.45 -3.86 5.64
N LEU A 56 -5.89 -5.04 5.20
CA LEU A 56 -5.86 -6.22 6.06
C LEU A 56 -4.44 -6.48 6.59
N PRO A 57 -4.29 -6.85 7.87
CA PRO A 57 -3.01 -7.34 8.40
C PRO A 57 -2.60 -8.63 7.66
N GLY A 58 -1.30 -8.94 7.67
CA GLY A 58 -0.81 -10.19 7.10
C GLY A 58 -1.47 -11.39 7.77
N GLU A 59 -1.81 -12.42 6.99
CA GLU A 59 -2.44 -13.61 7.54
C GLU A 59 -1.54 -14.31 8.55
N GLY A 60 -2.15 -14.84 9.61
CA GLY A 60 -1.50 -15.78 10.52
C GLY A 60 -1.04 -17.03 9.76
N THR A 61 0.11 -17.57 10.17
CA THR A 61 0.81 -18.66 9.48
C THR A 61 0.03 -19.97 9.53
N TYR A 62 -0.86 -20.21 8.56
CA TYR A 62 -1.39 -21.55 8.32
C TYR A 62 -0.31 -22.40 7.64
N PHE A 63 0.08 -23.51 8.27
CA PHE A 63 1.19 -24.38 7.81
C PHE A 63 1.06 -24.75 6.33
N VAL A 64 -0.15 -25.12 5.88
CA VAL A 64 -0.44 -25.50 4.48
C VAL A 64 -0.14 -24.36 3.50
N ARG A 65 -0.50 -23.11 3.83
CA ARG A 65 -0.21 -21.95 2.98
C ARG A 65 1.29 -21.66 2.90
N LYS A 66 2.03 -21.89 3.98
CA LYS A 66 3.49 -21.71 4.00
C LYS A 66 4.19 -22.67 3.04
N TRP A 67 3.77 -23.93 3.00
CA TRP A 67 4.30 -24.92 2.05
C TRP A 67 3.99 -24.54 0.61
N LEU A 68 2.73 -24.16 0.33
CA LEU A 68 2.33 -23.77 -1.02
C LEU A 68 3.08 -22.52 -1.51
N PHE A 69 3.26 -21.52 -0.65
CA PHE A 69 4.07 -20.33 -0.95
C PHE A 69 5.54 -20.70 -1.22
N THR A 70 6.12 -21.58 -0.40
CA THR A 70 7.51 -22.04 -0.58
C THR A 70 7.67 -22.80 -1.89
N ALA A 71 6.75 -23.70 -2.22
CA ALA A 71 6.76 -24.43 -3.49
C ALA A 71 6.65 -23.47 -4.68
N ALA A 72 5.75 -22.48 -4.62
CA ALA A 72 5.61 -21.47 -5.65
C ALA A 72 6.91 -20.65 -5.83
N LEU A 73 7.61 -20.33 -4.73
CA LEU A 73 8.89 -19.62 -4.79
C LEU A 73 10.00 -20.47 -5.42
N VAL A 74 10.09 -21.76 -5.04
CA VAL A 74 11.06 -22.72 -5.61
C VAL A 74 10.84 -22.89 -7.11
N LEU A 75 9.58 -22.97 -7.54
CA LEU A 75 9.18 -23.05 -8.95
C LEU A 75 9.27 -21.72 -9.69
N ARG A 76 9.77 -20.65 -9.05
CA ARG A 76 9.85 -19.27 -9.60
C ARG A 76 8.51 -18.68 -10.05
N LEU A 77 7.42 -19.18 -9.49
CA LEU A 77 6.06 -18.71 -9.75
C LEU A 77 5.74 -17.49 -8.87
N HIS A 78 6.60 -16.46 -8.92
CA HIS A 78 6.54 -15.28 -8.06
C HIS A 78 5.20 -14.55 -8.15
N ARG A 79 4.59 -14.48 -9.33
CA ARG A 79 3.28 -13.83 -9.53
C ARG A 79 2.16 -14.60 -8.83
N LEU A 80 2.16 -15.93 -8.87
CA LEU A 80 1.18 -16.75 -8.17
C LEU A 80 1.37 -16.64 -6.66
N ALA A 81 2.62 -16.69 -6.18
CA ALA A 81 2.95 -16.52 -4.77
C ALA A 81 2.50 -15.14 -4.25
N PHE A 82 2.65 -14.09 -5.05
CA PHE A 82 2.17 -12.75 -4.74
C PHE A 82 0.64 -12.70 -4.61
N TRP A 83 -0.09 -13.20 -5.61
CA TRP A 83 -1.55 -13.16 -5.60
C TRP A 83 -2.20 -14.15 -4.62
N ALA A 84 -1.47 -15.16 -4.14
CA ALA A 84 -1.99 -16.08 -3.13
C ALA A 84 -2.26 -15.41 -1.76
N SER A 85 -1.66 -14.24 -1.50
CA SER A 85 -1.87 -13.49 -0.27
C SER A 85 -3.19 -12.71 -0.29
N SER A 86 -4.09 -12.97 0.66
CA SER A 86 -5.35 -12.20 0.77
C SER A 86 -5.10 -10.72 1.04
N ARG A 87 -4.00 -10.38 1.72
CA ARG A 87 -3.55 -9.01 1.93
C ARG A 87 -3.35 -8.26 0.61
N ASN A 88 -2.67 -8.90 -0.34
CA ASN A 88 -2.38 -8.31 -1.64
C ASN A 88 -3.67 -8.17 -2.46
N GLN A 89 -4.55 -9.18 -2.40
CA GLN A 89 -5.87 -9.13 -3.05
C GLN A 89 -6.75 -8.01 -2.48
N ASP A 90 -6.77 -7.83 -1.15
CA ASP A 90 -7.55 -6.79 -0.48
C ASP A 90 -7.04 -5.39 -0.84
N ALA A 91 -5.72 -5.19 -0.79
CA ALA A 91 -5.11 -3.94 -1.22
C ALA A 91 -5.42 -3.62 -2.68
N TRP A 92 -5.28 -4.60 -3.58
CA TRP A 92 -5.65 -4.40 -4.98
C TRP A 92 -7.12 -4.03 -5.14
N ARG A 93 -8.03 -4.75 -4.48
CA ARG A 93 -9.47 -4.48 -4.57
C ARG A 93 -9.84 -3.07 -4.09
N LYS A 94 -9.20 -2.58 -3.03
CA LYS A 94 -9.47 -1.25 -2.46
C LYS A 94 -8.86 -0.11 -3.27
N LEU A 95 -7.75 -0.37 -3.96
CA LEU A 95 -6.96 0.67 -4.64
C LEU A 95 -7.23 0.74 -6.15
N ARG A 96 -7.70 -0.36 -6.78
CA ARG A 96 -7.84 -0.47 -8.25
C ARG A 96 -8.83 0.53 -8.88
N ASP A 97 -9.83 0.95 -8.12
CA ASP A 97 -10.93 1.81 -8.59
C ASP A 97 -10.60 3.30 -8.39
N ARG A 98 -9.42 3.62 -7.84
CA ARG A 98 -8.89 4.98 -7.69
C ARG A 98 -7.72 5.18 -8.64
N GLU A 99 -7.58 6.40 -9.15
CA GLU A 99 -6.44 6.82 -9.96
C GLU A 99 -5.47 7.64 -9.11
N TRP A 100 -4.17 7.51 -9.40
CA TRP A 100 -3.09 8.14 -8.65
C TRP A 100 -2.06 8.69 -9.63
N ASP A 101 -1.65 9.94 -9.43
CA ASP A 101 -0.58 10.53 -10.24
C ASP A 101 0.79 9.96 -9.82
N ILE A 102 0.98 9.71 -8.52
CA ILE A 102 2.22 9.18 -7.96
C ILE A 102 1.91 8.13 -6.90
N ILE A 103 2.61 6.99 -6.96
CA ILE A 103 2.56 5.95 -5.91
C ILE A 103 3.93 5.87 -5.24
N LEU A 104 3.96 6.08 -3.92
CA LEU A 104 5.13 5.95 -3.08
C LEU A 104 5.07 4.62 -2.32
N ASN A 105 5.85 3.65 -2.81
CA ASN A 105 5.96 2.33 -2.20
C ASN A 105 7.06 2.31 -1.13
N HIS A 106 6.69 1.94 0.09
CA HIS A 106 7.66 1.77 1.19
C HIS A 106 8.13 0.33 1.40
N ASP A 107 7.47 -0.64 0.77
CA ASP A 107 7.81 -2.05 0.86
C ASP A 107 7.96 -2.64 -0.54
N VAL A 108 8.96 -3.49 -0.76
CA VAL A 108 9.14 -4.17 -2.06
C VAL A 108 7.89 -4.97 -2.44
N ALA A 109 7.21 -5.54 -1.43
CA ALA A 109 5.97 -6.27 -1.63
C ALA A 109 4.84 -5.39 -2.20
N THR A 110 4.84 -4.07 -1.99
CA THR A 110 3.78 -3.21 -2.53
C THR A 110 4.04 -2.79 -3.98
N MET A 111 5.27 -2.96 -4.50
CA MET A 111 5.62 -2.54 -5.86
C MET A 111 4.75 -3.21 -6.93
N THR A 112 4.43 -4.49 -6.76
CA THR A 112 3.57 -5.24 -7.70
C THR A 112 2.14 -4.70 -7.76
N LEU A 113 1.69 -3.94 -6.75
CA LEU A 113 0.39 -3.26 -6.77
C LEU A 113 0.43 -1.91 -7.49
N ALA A 114 1.60 -1.28 -7.56
CA ALA A 114 1.80 0.00 -8.23
C ALA A 114 1.99 -0.15 -9.74
N LEU A 115 2.40 -1.33 -10.19
CA LEU A 115 2.52 -1.69 -11.60
C LEU A 115 1.15 -2.15 -12.11
N ARG A 116 0.29 -1.19 -12.45
CA ARG A 116 -0.91 -1.44 -13.23
C ARG A 116 -0.56 -1.70 -14.69
#